data_AF-A0A3D3PS70-F1
#
_entry.id   AF-A0A3D3PS70-F1
#
_cell.length_a   1.000
_cell.length_b   1.000
_cell.length_c   1.000
_cell.angle_alpha   90.00
_cell.angle_beta   90.00
_cell.angle_gamma   90.00
#
_symmetry.space_group_name_H-M   'P 1'
#
loop_
_entity.id
_entity.type
_entity.pdbx_description
1 polymer ?
#
loop_
_entity_poly.entity_id
_entity_poly.type
_entity_poly.pdbx_seq_one_letter_code
_entity_poly.pdbx_strand_id
1 'polypeptide(L)'
;MNSPAFGAAIGAPVIAPSGAQLRRDLRKAQLRKQTIAIALVAPLAIFLLITFVIPIAILLERAVENPEVATALPHTVATLAGWDRKSTPPDAAYAALAADLAKAQVESTAGGLARRINSELPGARSVVMKTAHAMPLAGADGRALSAPEIKQALIAIDEQWAHPEYWQVIANNGSRYSPYYLLAALDLKQDGLGKIIG
;
A
#
# COMPACT_ATOMS: atom_id res chain seq x y z
N MET A 1 50.40 -34.21 87.44
CA MET A 1 49.63 -34.74 86.29
C MET A 1 48.40 -33.89 86.03
N ASN A 2 48.03 -33.79 84.74
CA ASN A 2 46.81 -33.26 84.11
C ASN A 2 46.78 -31.78 83.65
N SER A 3 47.12 -31.61 82.37
CA SER A 3 46.52 -30.65 81.43
C SER A 3 45.26 -31.26 80.79
N PRO A 4 44.25 -30.46 80.40
CA PRO A 4 43.33 -30.84 79.34
C PRO A 4 43.59 -30.09 78.04
N ALA A 5 43.35 -30.82 76.96
CA ALA A 5 43.69 -30.54 75.58
C ALA A 5 42.75 -29.50 74.91
N PHE A 6 43.31 -28.72 73.99
CA PHE A 6 42.55 -27.96 72.99
C PHE A 6 41.94 -28.93 71.96
N GLY A 7 40.62 -28.98 71.88
CA GLY A 7 39.88 -29.70 70.83
C GLY A 7 39.92 -28.93 69.51
N ALA A 8 40.40 -29.59 68.45
CA ALA A 8 40.39 -29.10 67.08
C ALA A 8 38.97 -29.14 66.48
N ALA A 9 38.48 -28.01 65.99
CA ALA A 9 37.28 -27.94 65.15
C ALA A 9 37.64 -28.39 63.72
N ILE A 10 37.02 -29.47 63.26
CA ILE A 10 37.14 -30.01 61.91
C ILE A 10 36.43 -29.06 60.94
N GLY A 11 37.18 -28.44 60.02
CA GLY A 11 36.62 -27.70 58.90
C GLY A 11 35.92 -28.63 57.92
N ALA A 12 34.65 -28.36 57.61
CA ALA A 12 33.89 -29.10 56.60
C ALA A 12 34.56 -28.99 55.21
N PRO A 13 34.54 -30.05 54.38
CA PRO A 13 35.15 -30.00 53.06
C PRO A 13 34.36 -29.05 52.14
N VAL A 14 35.03 -28.03 51.62
CA VAL A 14 34.49 -27.17 50.57
C VAL A 14 34.45 -28.00 49.28
N ILE A 15 33.28 -28.50 48.91
CA ILE A 15 33.08 -29.22 47.64
C ILE A 15 33.18 -28.18 46.51
N ALA A 16 34.24 -28.25 45.71
CA ALA A 16 34.41 -27.39 44.55
C ALA A 16 33.31 -27.68 43.51
N PRO A 17 32.70 -26.65 42.90
CA PRO A 17 31.64 -26.83 41.92
C PRO A 17 32.14 -27.63 40.71
N SER A 18 31.29 -28.55 40.22
CA SER A 18 31.62 -29.37 39.04
C SER A 18 31.73 -28.52 37.78
N GLY A 19 32.55 -28.95 36.80
CA GLY A 19 32.73 -28.21 35.54
C GLY A 19 31.44 -27.96 34.75
N ALA A 20 30.42 -28.82 34.91
CA ALA A 20 29.09 -28.63 34.30
C ALA A 20 28.28 -27.53 34.99
N GLN A 21 28.36 -27.41 36.33
CA GLN A 21 27.74 -26.34 37.10
C GLN A 21 28.39 -24.99 36.76
N LEU A 22 29.72 -24.95 36.69
CA LEU A 22 30.48 -23.75 36.32
C LEU A 22 30.09 -23.22 34.93
N ARG A 23 29.99 -24.10 33.92
CA ARG A 23 29.55 -23.70 32.56
C ARG A 23 28.11 -23.17 32.54
N ARG A 24 27.22 -23.73 33.37
CA ARG A 24 25.81 -23.34 33.45
C ARG A 24 25.65 -21.96 34.11
N ASP A 25 26.41 -21.71 35.17
CA ASP A 25 26.45 -20.42 35.86
C ASP A 25 27.10 -19.33 35.01
N LEU A 26 28.17 -19.67 34.29
CA LEU A 26 28.77 -18.77 33.30
C LEU A 26 27.77 -18.40 32.20
N ARG A 27 27.05 -19.36 31.59
CA ARG A 27 26.00 -19.08 30.60
C ARG A 27 24.90 -18.18 31.14
N LYS A 28 24.41 -18.43 32.36
CA LYS A 28 23.40 -17.56 33.00
C LYS A 28 23.91 -16.15 33.22
N ALA A 29 25.15 -16.00 33.71
CA ALA A 29 25.77 -14.70 33.90
C ALA A 29 25.97 -13.96 32.56
N GLN A 30 26.34 -14.69 31.51
CA GLN A 30 26.56 -14.15 30.17
C GLN A 30 25.24 -13.70 29.53
N LEU A 31 24.18 -14.52 29.60
CA LEU A 31 22.84 -14.14 29.18
C LEU A 31 22.35 -12.90 29.96
N ARG A 32 22.52 -12.86 31.28
CA ARG A 32 22.11 -11.70 32.10
C ARG A 32 22.82 -10.42 31.70
N LYS A 33 24.13 -10.48 31.44
CA LYS A 33 24.90 -9.34 30.91
C LYS A 33 24.39 -8.91 29.52
N GLN A 34 24.06 -9.88 28.66
CA GLN A 34 23.54 -9.62 27.32
C GLN A 34 22.12 -9.03 27.36
N THR A 35 21.24 -9.49 28.26
CA THR A 35 19.90 -8.92 28.44
C THR A 35 19.97 -7.51 28.99
N ILE A 36 20.87 -7.23 29.94
CA ILE A 36 21.08 -5.87 30.47
C ILE A 36 21.61 -4.94 29.37
N ALA A 37 22.58 -5.40 28.57
CA ALA A 37 23.10 -4.62 27.44
C ALA A 37 22.00 -4.33 26.40
N ILE A 38 21.17 -5.31 26.05
CA ILE A 38 20.02 -5.11 25.16
C ILE A 38 19.00 -4.18 25.80
N ALA A 39 18.70 -4.33 27.10
CA ALA A 39 17.73 -3.48 27.80
C ALA A 39 18.19 -2.02 27.91
N LEU A 40 19.50 -1.76 27.92
CA LEU A 40 20.05 -0.39 27.88
C LEU A 40 19.91 0.27 26.51
N VAL A 41 19.98 -0.51 25.42
CA VAL A 41 19.89 0.00 24.04
C VAL A 41 18.46 -0.06 23.49
N ALA A 42 17.62 -0.96 24.03
CA ALA A 42 16.25 -1.18 23.59
C ALA A 42 15.37 0.09 23.61
N PRO A 43 15.41 0.97 24.63
CA PRO A 43 14.59 2.19 24.63
C PRO A 43 14.91 3.10 23.44
N LEU A 44 16.19 3.25 23.13
CA LEU A 44 16.65 4.05 21.99
C LEU A 44 16.26 3.39 20.65
N ALA A 45 16.43 2.07 20.54
CA ALA A 45 16.03 1.32 19.35
C ALA A 45 14.52 1.38 19.11
N ILE A 46 13.70 1.19 20.15
CA ILE A 46 12.23 1.31 20.07
C ILE A 46 11.84 2.73 19.66
N PHE A 47 12.46 3.75 20.26
CA PHE A 47 12.22 5.14 19.90
C PHE A 47 12.53 5.40 18.41
N LEU A 48 13.64 4.89 17.90
CA LEU A 48 14.01 5.01 16.49
C LEU A 48 13.03 4.28 15.56
N LEU A 49 12.59 3.07 15.93
CA LEU A 49 11.57 2.34 15.17
C LEU A 49 10.26 3.13 15.08
N ILE A 50 9.81 3.72 16.20
CA ILE A 50 8.56 4.47 16.24
C ILE A 50 8.66 5.80 15.49
N THR A 51 9.79 6.50 15.58
CA THR A 51 9.92 7.86 15.03
C THR A 51 10.41 7.90 13.59
N PHE A 52 11.14 6.89 13.14
CA PHE A 52 11.64 6.80 11.77
C PHE A 52 10.96 5.67 11.01
N VAL A 53 11.06 4.44 11.48
CA VAL A 53 10.64 3.27 10.68
C VAL A 53 9.13 3.26 10.45
N ILE A 54 8.31 3.51 11.47
CA ILE A 54 6.85 3.57 11.32
C ILE A 54 6.42 4.70 10.36
N PRO A 55 6.83 5.98 10.54
CA PRO A 55 6.48 7.05 9.61
C PRO A 55 6.98 6.80 8.19
N ILE A 56 8.18 6.22 8.02
CA ILE A 56 8.70 5.85 6.69
C ILE A 56 7.84 4.75 6.07
N ALA A 57 7.46 3.72 6.82
CA ALA A 57 6.58 2.66 6.33
C ALA A 57 5.21 3.24 5.91
N ILE A 58 4.63 4.14 6.72
CA ILE A 58 3.38 4.84 6.39
C ILE A 58 3.55 5.72 5.14
N LEU A 59 4.68 6.42 5.02
CA LEU A 59 4.95 7.29 3.88
C LEU A 59 5.17 6.47 2.60
N LEU A 60 5.86 5.33 2.69
CA LEU A 60 6.04 4.38 1.59
C LEU A 60 4.71 3.73 1.20
N GLU A 61 3.91 3.30 2.17
CA GLU A 61 2.56 2.81 1.94
C GLU A 61 1.75 3.88 1.20
N ARG A 62 1.70 5.13 1.69
CA ARG A 62 1.01 6.26 1.02
C ARG A 62 1.57 6.63 -0.35
N ALA A 63 2.88 6.51 -0.56
CA ALA A 63 3.55 6.91 -1.80
C ALA A 63 3.15 6.01 -2.97
N VAL A 64 2.74 4.77 -2.68
CA VAL A 64 2.30 3.83 -3.69
C VAL A 64 0.77 3.59 -3.55
N GLU A 65 0.28 3.57 -2.31
CA GLU A 65 -1.04 3.86 -1.72
C GLU A 65 -1.72 5.14 -2.19
N ASN A 66 -1.82 5.39 -3.49
CA ASN A 66 -2.58 6.54 -3.97
C ASN A 66 -3.77 6.05 -4.81
N PRO A 67 -4.93 5.77 -4.16
CA PRO A 67 -6.14 5.28 -4.82
C PRO A 67 -6.83 6.40 -5.60
N GLU A 68 -6.07 7.24 -6.32
CA GLU A 68 -6.59 8.42 -7.03
C GLU A 68 -7.67 8.01 -8.02
N VAL A 69 -7.50 6.88 -8.71
CA VAL A 69 -8.50 6.33 -9.64
C VAL A 69 -9.69 5.74 -8.89
N ALA A 70 -9.48 4.88 -7.89
CA ALA A 70 -10.58 4.27 -7.13
C ALA A 70 -11.41 5.29 -6.32
N THR A 71 -10.79 6.41 -5.92
CA THR A 71 -11.42 7.48 -5.14
C THR A 71 -12.10 8.51 -6.04
N ALA A 72 -11.46 8.89 -7.16
CA ALA A 72 -12.04 9.87 -8.08
C ALA A 72 -13.06 9.24 -9.04
N LEU A 73 -12.93 7.96 -9.37
CA LEU A 73 -13.78 7.24 -10.33
C LEU A 73 -14.52 6.01 -9.74
N PRO A 74 -15.18 6.11 -8.57
CA PRO A 74 -15.76 4.96 -7.90
C PRO A 74 -16.87 4.28 -8.70
N HIS A 75 -17.71 5.04 -9.42
CA HIS A 75 -18.80 4.48 -10.22
C HIS A 75 -18.27 3.85 -11.51
N THR A 76 -17.26 4.49 -12.13
CA THR A 76 -16.62 4.01 -13.35
C THR A 76 -15.94 2.66 -13.11
N VAL A 77 -15.18 2.55 -12.01
CA VAL A 77 -14.52 1.29 -11.66
C VAL A 77 -15.55 0.17 -11.41
N ALA A 78 -16.65 0.49 -10.71
CA ALA A 78 -17.71 -0.48 -10.44
C ALA A 78 -18.36 -1.02 -11.73
N THR A 79 -18.63 -0.15 -12.70
CA THR A 79 -19.23 -0.54 -13.99
C THR A 79 -18.25 -1.31 -14.89
N LEU A 80 -16.94 -1.11 -14.73
CA LEU A 80 -15.90 -1.85 -15.46
C LEU A 80 -15.55 -3.21 -14.84
N ALA A 81 -16.03 -3.54 -13.64
CA ALA A 81 -15.63 -4.75 -12.92
C ALA A 81 -15.91 -6.05 -13.70
N GLY A 82 -16.98 -6.09 -14.49
CA GLY A 82 -17.36 -7.25 -15.32
C GLY A 82 -16.98 -7.13 -16.80
N TRP A 83 -16.28 -6.07 -17.19
CA TRP A 83 -15.91 -5.83 -18.59
C TRP A 83 -14.71 -6.71 -19.00
N ASP A 84 -14.75 -7.23 -20.23
CA ASP A 84 -13.77 -8.18 -20.79
C ASP A 84 -12.40 -7.56 -21.09
N ARG A 85 -12.27 -6.23 -20.96
CA ARG A 85 -11.07 -5.43 -21.23
C ARG A 85 -10.58 -5.50 -22.67
N LYS A 86 -11.39 -5.99 -23.60
CA LYS A 86 -11.02 -6.16 -25.02
C LYS A 86 -11.98 -5.43 -25.95
N SER A 87 -13.27 -5.56 -25.66
CA SER A 87 -14.35 -4.92 -26.40
C SER A 87 -14.51 -3.46 -26.00
N THR A 88 -15.37 -2.71 -26.69
CA THR A 88 -15.75 -1.37 -26.22
C THR A 88 -16.42 -1.48 -24.84
N PRO A 89 -16.10 -0.61 -23.87
CA PRO A 89 -16.77 -0.60 -22.58
C PRO A 89 -18.29 -0.42 -22.72
N PRO A 90 -19.07 -0.90 -21.74
CA PRO A 90 -20.51 -0.69 -21.73
C PRO A 90 -20.81 0.82 -21.64
N ASP A 91 -21.91 1.27 -22.27
CA ASP A 91 -22.30 2.69 -22.26
C ASP A 91 -22.50 3.23 -20.83
N ALA A 92 -22.86 2.35 -19.87
CA ALA A 92 -22.92 2.68 -18.45
C ALA A 92 -21.57 3.15 -17.86
N ALA A 93 -20.44 2.65 -18.37
CA ALA A 93 -19.11 3.09 -17.94
C ALA A 93 -18.80 4.52 -18.41
N TYR A 94 -19.29 4.90 -19.60
CA TYR A 94 -19.20 6.28 -20.10
C TYR A 94 -20.04 7.24 -19.25
N ALA A 95 -21.27 6.85 -18.92
CA ALA A 95 -22.13 7.62 -18.03
C ALA A 95 -21.52 7.78 -16.63
N ALA A 96 -20.96 6.70 -16.07
CA ALA A 96 -20.29 6.72 -14.78
C ALA A 96 -19.04 7.61 -14.78
N LEU A 97 -18.22 7.55 -15.85
CA LEU A 97 -17.05 8.41 -16.01
C LEU A 97 -17.42 9.88 -16.03
N ALA A 98 -18.47 10.27 -16.76
CA ALA A 98 -18.93 11.65 -16.80
C ALA A 98 -19.37 12.15 -15.42
N ALA A 99 -20.13 11.33 -14.68
CA ALA A 99 -20.59 11.67 -13.33
C ALA A 99 -19.42 11.80 -12.33
N ASP A 100 -18.50 10.84 -12.36
CA ASP A 100 -17.30 10.83 -11.51
C ASP A 100 -16.39 12.03 -11.81
N LEU A 101 -16.15 12.36 -13.09
CA LEU A 101 -15.35 13.52 -13.48
C LEU A 101 -16.00 14.85 -13.12
N ALA A 102 -17.33 14.96 -13.22
CA ALA A 102 -18.06 16.15 -12.77
C ALA A 102 -17.84 16.38 -11.27
N LYS A 103 -17.89 15.32 -10.46
CA LYS A 103 -17.58 15.38 -9.03
C LYS A 103 -16.11 15.69 -8.77
N ALA A 104 -15.19 15.03 -9.46
CA ALA A 104 -13.75 15.24 -9.31
C ALA A 104 -13.31 16.67 -9.67
N GLN A 105 -14.03 17.33 -10.60
CA GLN A 105 -13.83 18.74 -10.92
C GLN A 105 -14.20 19.64 -9.74
N VAL A 106 -15.36 19.41 -9.10
CA VAL A 106 -15.81 20.16 -7.92
C VAL A 106 -14.88 19.95 -6.72
N GLU A 107 -14.41 18.72 -6.52
CA GLU A 107 -13.51 18.35 -5.43
C GLU A 107 -12.04 18.68 -5.72
N SER A 108 -11.72 19.23 -6.90
CA SER A 108 -10.34 19.52 -7.34
C SER A 108 -9.40 18.29 -7.35
N THR A 109 -9.94 17.09 -7.53
CA THR A 109 -9.20 15.82 -7.55
C THR A 109 -8.84 15.34 -8.96
N ALA A 110 -9.43 15.94 -10.01
CA ALA A 110 -9.17 15.58 -11.41
C ALA A 110 -7.69 15.69 -11.81
N GLY A 111 -6.94 16.63 -11.24
CA GLY A 111 -5.51 16.82 -11.53
C GLY A 111 -4.61 15.67 -11.03
N GLY A 112 -4.95 15.07 -9.90
CA GLY A 112 -4.30 13.87 -9.36
C GLY A 112 -4.62 12.67 -10.24
N LEU A 113 -5.90 12.39 -10.45
CA LEU A 113 -6.39 11.35 -11.37
C LEU A 113 -5.67 11.38 -12.73
N ALA A 114 -5.59 12.56 -13.35
CA ALA A 114 -4.93 12.74 -14.64
C ALA A 114 -3.42 12.44 -14.59
N ARG A 115 -2.75 12.76 -13.48
CA ARG A 115 -1.33 12.44 -13.28
C ARG A 115 -1.13 10.93 -13.17
N ARG A 116 -1.97 10.23 -12.41
CA ARG A 116 -1.89 8.77 -12.22
C ARG A 116 -2.14 7.99 -13.50
N ILE A 117 -3.20 8.32 -14.24
CA ILE A 117 -3.45 7.65 -15.53
C ILE A 117 -2.29 7.92 -16.50
N ASN A 118 -1.74 9.14 -16.50
CA ASN A 118 -0.63 9.50 -17.38
C ASN A 118 0.71 8.82 -17.05
N SER A 119 0.91 8.31 -15.83
CA SER A 119 2.11 7.53 -15.53
C SER A 119 2.12 6.16 -16.19
N GLU A 120 0.96 5.62 -16.56
CA GLU A 120 0.83 4.35 -17.28
C GLU A 120 0.59 4.55 -18.78
N LEU A 121 -0.13 5.61 -19.15
CA LEU A 121 -0.46 5.94 -20.54
C LEU A 121 -0.05 7.37 -20.88
N PRO A 122 1.10 7.57 -21.57
CA PRO A 122 1.55 8.90 -21.98
C PRO A 122 0.48 9.65 -22.79
N GLY A 123 0.21 10.91 -22.43
CA GLY A 123 -0.78 11.76 -23.11
C GLY A 123 -2.17 11.71 -22.46
N ALA A 124 -2.46 10.74 -21.60
CA ALA A 124 -3.76 10.61 -20.96
C ALA A 124 -4.12 11.78 -20.04
N ARG A 125 -3.12 12.52 -19.52
CA ARG A 125 -3.39 13.73 -18.72
C ARG A 125 -4.24 14.74 -19.49
N SER A 126 -3.93 14.98 -20.76
CA SER A 126 -4.66 15.95 -21.59
C SER A 126 -6.11 15.52 -21.76
N VAL A 127 -6.31 14.25 -22.12
CA VAL A 127 -7.63 13.64 -22.35
C VAL A 127 -8.51 13.77 -21.11
N VAL A 128 -7.99 13.36 -19.94
CA VAL A 128 -8.73 13.42 -18.66
C VAL A 128 -9.05 14.87 -18.29
N MET A 129 -8.08 15.78 -18.36
CA MET A 129 -8.32 17.18 -18.00
C MET A 129 -9.31 17.85 -18.96
N LYS A 130 -9.16 17.68 -20.27
CA LYS A 130 -10.08 18.23 -21.28
C LYS A 130 -11.52 17.76 -21.02
N THR A 131 -11.66 16.48 -20.68
CA THR A 131 -12.96 15.86 -20.36
C THR A 131 -13.54 16.42 -19.07
N ALA A 132 -12.74 16.50 -17.99
CA ALA A 132 -13.19 17.04 -16.71
C ALA A 132 -13.64 18.52 -16.81
N HIS A 133 -12.94 19.34 -17.59
CA HIS A 133 -13.33 20.73 -17.84
C HIS A 133 -14.62 20.86 -18.66
N ALA A 134 -15.00 19.84 -19.43
CA ALA A 134 -16.25 19.81 -20.20
C ALA A 134 -17.45 19.32 -19.36
N MET A 135 -17.25 18.99 -18.08
CA MET A 135 -18.31 18.54 -17.19
C MET A 135 -19.03 19.70 -16.49
N PRO A 136 -20.32 19.52 -16.10
CA PRO A 136 -21.17 18.38 -16.43
C PRO A 136 -21.66 18.45 -17.90
N LEU A 137 -21.83 17.29 -18.52
CA LEU A 137 -22.46 17.22 -19.84
C LEU A 137 -23.97 17.47 -19.71
N ALA A 138 -24.50 18.32 -20.58
CA ALA A 138 -25.93 18.57 -20.70
C ALA A 138 -26.34 18.59 -22.18
N GLY A 139 -27.58 18.20 -22.46
CA GLY A 139 -28.19 18.39 -23.78
C GLY A 139 -28.31 19.86 -24.15
N ALA A 140 -28.48 20.15 -25.44
CA ALA A 140 -28.62 21.53 -25.95
C ALA A 140 -29.82 22.29 -25.34
N ASP A 141 -30.81 21.54 -24.86
CA ASP A 141 -32.02 21.99 -24.15
C ASP A 141 -31.88 21.96 -22.62
N GLY A 142 -30.69 21.65 -22.10
CA GLY A 142 -30.41 21.53 -20.67
C GLY A 142 -30.87 20.21 -20.03
N ARG A 143 -31.37 19.25 -20.82
CA ARG A 143 -31.77 17.94 -20.29
C ARG A 143 -30.57 17.06 -19.93
N ALA A 144 -30.81 16.08 -19.06
CA ALA A 144 -29.86 15.00 -18.83
C ALA A 144 -29.69 14.12 -20.09
N LEU A 145 -28.44 13.82 -20.45
CA LEU A 145 -28.12 12.93 -21.55
C LEU A 145 -28.31 11.46 -21.12
N SER A 146 -28.75 10.62 -22.05
CA SER A 146 -28.75 9.16 -21.87
C SER A 146 -27.32 8.59 -21.97
N ALA A 147 -27.10 7.37 -21.47
CA ALA A 147 -25.77 6.75 -21.51
C ALA A 147 -25.14 6.66 -22.93
N PRO A 148 -25.89 6.30 -23.99
CA PRO A 148 -25.36 6.33 -25.36
C PRO A 148 -25.00 7.74 -25.84
N GLU A 149 -25.78 8.76 -25.47
CA GLU A 149 -25.49 10.16 -25.82
C GLU A 149 -24.26 10.68 -25.08
N ILE A 150 -24.08 10.31 -23.81
CA ILE A 150 -22.88 10.63 -23.03
C ILE A 150 -21.65 9.99 -23.69
N LYS A 151 -21.74 8.73 -24.10
CA LYS A 151 -20.65 8.07 -24.83
C LYS A 151 -20.25 8.83 -26.09
N GLN A 152 -21.23 9.23 -26.91
CA GLN A 152 -20.97 10.03 -28.11
C GLN A 152 -20.35 11.40 -27.76
N ALA A 153 -20.85 12.07 -26.73
CA ALA A 153 -20.31 13.36 -26.27
C ALA A 153 -18.87 13.24 -25.77
N LEU A 154 -18.54 12.19 -25.01
CA LEU A 154 -17.17 11.93 -24.53
C LEU A 154 -16.21 11.66 -25.70
N ILE A 155 -16.60 10.84 -26.67
CA ILE A 155 -15.80 10.57 -27.87
C ILE A 155 -15.65 11.84 -28.73
N ALA A 156 -16.68 12.69 -28.79
CA ALA A 156 -16.60 13.97 -29.48
C ALA A 156 -15.69 14.99 -28.77
N ILE A 157 -15.60 14.94 -27.43
CA ILE A 157 -14.61 15.70 -26.67
C ILE A 157 -13.21 15.22 -27.02
N ASP A 158 -12.98 13.91 -26.99
CA ASP A 158 -11.69 13.33 -27.32
C ASP A 158 -11.85 11.89 -27.84
N GLU A 159 -11.34 11.64 -29.05
CA GLU A 159 -11.48 10.34 -29.73
C GLU A 159 -10.83 9.19 -28.96
N GLN A 160 -9.90 9.50 -28.05
CA GLN A 160 -9.20 8.53 -27.23
C GLN A 160 -10.14 7.72 -26.33
N TRP A 161 -11.33 8.25 -25.99
CA TRP A 161 -12.35 7.51 -25.24
C TRP A 161 -12.99 6.36 -26.03
N ALA A 162 -12.79 6.29 -27.35
CA ALA A 162 -13.16 5.13 -28.16
C ALA A 162 -12.16 3.97 -28.04
N HIS A 163 -10.92 4.24 -27.58
CA HIS A 163 -9.87 3.23 -27.48
C HIS A 163 -9.92 2.49 -26.15
N PRO A 164 -9.99 1.13 -26.16
CA PRO A 164 -10.04 0.33 -24.93
C PRO A 164 -8.86 0.53 -23.98
N GLU A 165 -7.69 0.94 -24.48
CA GLU A 165 -6.47 1.14 -23.68
C GLU A 165 -6.66 2.15 -22.54
N TYR A 166 -7.41 3.23 -22.74
CA TYR A 166 -7.71 4.22 -21.71
C TYR A 166 -8.56 3.62 -20.59
N TRP A 167 -9.53 2.78 -20.96
CA TRP A 167 -10.43 2.10 -20.04
C TRP A 167 -9.73 0.96 -19.30
N GLN A 168 -8.79 0.27 -19.94
CA GLN A 168 -7.96 -0.74 -19.32
C GLN A 168 -7.11 -0.14 -18.20
N VAL A 169 -6.47 1.02 -18.43
CA VAL A 169 -5.68 1.71 -17.41
C VAL A 169 -6.56 2.10 -16.22
N ILE A 170 -7.76 2.65 -16.48
CA ILE A 170 -8.72 2.97 -15.41
C ILE A 170 -9.14 1.70 -14.64
N ALA A 171 -9.47 0.61 -15.33
CA ALA A 171 -9.88 -0.65 -14.71
C ALA A 171 -8.74 -1.28 -13.89
N ASN A 172 -7.50 -1.23 -14.38
CA ASN A 172 -6.31 -1.75 -13.71
C ASN A 172 -5.98 -0.97 -12.43
N ASN A 173 -6.22 0.35 -12.46
CA ASN A 173 -5.99 1.24 -11.32
C ASN A 173 -7.20 1.39 -10.40
N GLY A 174 -8.31 0.72 -10.71
CA GLY A 174 -9.55 0.81 -9.95
C GLY A 174 -9.54 0.05 -8.63
N SER A 175 -8.61 -0.89 -8.42
CA SER A 175 -8.53 -1.60 -7.14
C SER A 175 -7.92 -0.71 -6.06
N ARG A 176 -8.68 -0.48 -4.99
CA ARG A 176 -8.19 0.19 -3.77
C ARG A 176 -7.10 -0.61 -3.05
N TYR A 177 -7.07 -1.92 -3.28
CA TYR A 177 -6.10 -2.85 -2.70
C TYR A 177 -5.42 -3.62 -3.84
N SER A 178 -4.15 -3.30 -4.10
CA SER A 178 -3.36 -4.05 -5.08
C SER A 178 -2.56 -5.14 -4.35
N PRO A 179 -2.60 -6.42 -4.80
CA PRO A 179 -1.70 -7.46 -4.33
C PRO A 179 -0.21 -7.11 -4.55
N TYR A 180 0.07 -6.10 -5.38
CA TYR A 180 1.40 -5.63 -5.73
C TYR A 180 2.31 -5.36 -4.53
N TYR A 181 1.79 -4.87 -3.39
CA TYR A 181 2.63 -4.66 -2.19
C TYR A 181 3.01 -5.93 -1.48
N LEU A 182 2.06 -6.85 -1.38
CA LEU A 182 2.30 -8.16 -0.79
C LEU A 182 3.30 -8.93 -1.65
N LEU A 183 3.19 -8.80 -2.97
CA LEU A 183 4.09 -9.41 -3.94
C LEU A 183 5.47 -8.73 -3.96
N ALA A 184 5.56 -7.40 -3.98
CA ALA A 184 6.83 -6.67 -3.94
C ALA A 184 7.61 -6.88 -2.63
N ALA A 185 6.91 -7.04 -1.50
CA ALA A 185 7.53 -7.44 -0.23
C ALA A 185 8.13 -8.86 -0.28
N LEU A 186 7.68 -9.67 -1.24
CA LEU A 186 8.15 -11.04 -1.52
C LEU A 186 9.01 -11.11 -2.80
N ASP A 187 9.44 -9.98 -3.37
CA ASP A 187 10.16 -9.85 -4.65
C ASP A 187 9.42 -10.44 -5.89
N LEU A 188 8.09 -10.46 -5.83
CA LEU A 188 7.21 -10.92 -6.90
C LEU A 188 6.56 -9.72 -7.61
N LYS A 189 6.34 -9.85 -8.92
CA LYS A 189 5.65 -8.86 -9.77
C LYS A 189 4.37 -9.46 -10.35
N GLN A 190 3.43 -8.62 -10.70
CA GLN A 190 2.19 -9.02 -11.39
C GLN A 190 2.14 -8.33 -12.75
N ASP A 191 1.94 -9.08 -13.83
CA ASP A 191 1.80 -8.52 -15.18
C ASP A 191 0.40 -7.88 -15.40
N GLY A 192 0.22 -7.18 -16.52
CA GLY A 192 -1.03 -6.51 -16.88
C GLY A 192 -2.24 -7.42 -17.10
N LEU A 193 -2.07 -8.75 -17.03
CA LEU A 193 -3.12 -9.77 -17.09
C LEU A 193 -3.39 -10.41 -15.71
N GLY A 194 -2.72 -9.94 -14.65
CA GLY A 194 -2.88 -10.47 -13.31
C GLY A 194 -2.01 -11.69 -13.02
N LYS A 195 -1.08 -12.07 -13.89
CA LYS A 195 -0.18 -13.22 -13.69
C LYS A 195 1.02 -12.83 -12.82
N ILE A 196 1.30 -13.62 -11.80
CA ILE A 196 2.47 -13.43 -10.93
C ILE A 196 3.73 -13.95 -11.66
N ILE A 197 4.77 -13.13 -11.70
CA ILE A 197 6.09 -13.40 -12.26
C ILE A 197 7.13 -13.10 -11.18
N GLY A 198 8.08 -14.02 -10.98
CA GLY A 198 9.19 -13.94 -10.04
C GLY A 198 10.50 -14.24 -10.74
#